data_AF-A0A3C0GJ94-F1
#
_entry.id   AF-A0A3C0GJ94-F1
#
_cell.length_a   1.000
_cell.length_b   1.000
_cell.length_c   1.000
_cell.angle_alpha   90.00
_cell.angle_beta   90.00
_cell.angle_gamma   90.00
#
_symmetry.space_group_name_H-M   'P 1'
#
loop_
_entity.id
_entity.type
_entity.pdbx_description
1 polymer ?
#
loop_
_entity_poly.entity_id
_entity_poly.type
_entity_poly.pdbx_seq_one_letter_code
_entity_poly.pdbx_strand_id
1 'polypeptide(L)'
;MANLKKLIKTNNSKGKKIDIGVGFVITPDTYKEIPDYANSFKDIGLDYCQFKPEIVNREREEGRQRSVDFWNNEVEPLLNEAKEILGDLFQVNGYKLTDLAKDPELLGRKYKKCLGSQLQPCLGADGHVYVCPNQRGYKKYSYGSLHESSFKDIWANIKVRETVMNKINDIEKFCNCTQLCKPHESNKVMWELYDSLDQLNSDELLKLRDSLSPKIKHKEFI
;
A
#
# COMPACT_ATOMS: atom_id res chain seq x y z
N MET A 1 15.96 -20.58 8.30
CA MET A 1 14.70 -21.27 7.93
C MET A 1 14.00 -22.08 9.04
N ALA A 2 14.65 -22.43 10.16
CA ALA A 2 14.06 -23.31 11.19
C ALA A 2 12.73 -22.80 11.79
N ASN A 3 12.64 -21.51 12.10
CA ASN A 3 11.44 -20.90 12.68
C ASN A 3 10.24 -20.95 11.74
N LEU A 4 10.44 -20.67 10.45
CA LEU A 4 9.39 -20.71 9.43
C LEU A 4 8.83 -22.13 9.27
N LYS A 5 9.70 -23.14 9.14
CA LYS A 5 9.29 -24.54 9.06
C LYS A 5 8.51 -24.99 10.31
N LYS A 6 8.92 -24.53 11.50
CA LYS A 6 8.20 -24.78 12.76
C LYS A 6 6.80 -24.16 12.75
N LEU A 7 6.66 -22.93 12.26
CA LEU A 7 5.37 -22.24 12.15
C LEU A 7 4.43 -22.98 11.19
N ILE A 8 4.92 -23.36 10.02
CA ILE A 8 4.15 -24.11 9.01
C ILE A 8 3.69 -25.46 9.55
N LYS A 9 4.61 -26.24 10.17
CA LYS A 9 4.26 -27.52 10.81
C LYS A 9 3.18 -27.32 11.89
N THR A 10 3.30 -26.29 12.70
CA THR A 10 2.33 -25.97 13.76
C THR A 10 0.96 -25.63 13.16
N ASN A 11 0.92 -24.76 12.15
CA ASN A 11 -0.32 -24.39 11.47
C ASN A 11 -0.99 -25.61 10.83
N ASN A 12 -0.22 -26.45 10.14
CA ASN A 12 -0.71 -27.71 9.55
C ASN A 12 -1.33 -28.63 10.61
N SER A 13 -0.64 -28.83 11.75
CA SER A 13 -1.17 -29.66 12.84
C SER A 13 -2.43 -29.11 13.51
N LYS A 14 -2.68 -27.80 13.36
CA LYS A 14 -3.86 -27.11 13.90
C LYS A 14 -4.96 -26.90 12.86
N GLY A 15 -4.88 -27.59 11.71
CA GLY A 15 -5.90 -27.53 10.67
C GLY A 15 -5.79 -26.34 9.71
N LYS A 16 -4.58 -25.80 9.51
CA LYS A 16 -4.28 -24.72 8.54
C LYS A 16 -5.22 -23.50 8.69
N LYS A 17 -5.24 -22.92 9.89
CA LYS A 17 -6.18 -21.83 10.22
C LYS A 17 -5.73 -20.45 9.75
N ILE A 18 -4.45 -20.31 9.38
CA ILE A 18 -3.87 -19.04 8.92
C ILE A 18 -3.13 -19.26 7.61
N ASP A 19 -3.06 -18.22 6.79
CA ASP A 19 -2.17 -18.17 5.64
C ASP A 19 -0.77 -17.70 6.09
N ILE A 20 0.27 -18.34 5.57
CA ILE A 20 1.68 -18.05 5.85
C ILE A 20 2.36 -17.74 4.53
N GLY A 21 2.85 -16.50 4.40
CA GLY A 21 3.63 -16.10 3.25
C GLY A 21 4.94 -15.44 3.64
N VAL A 22 5.79 -15.27 2.62
CA VAL A 22 7.04 -14.52 2.70
C VAL A 22 7.00 -13.33 1.75
N GLY A 23 7.74 -12.27 2.07
CA GLY A 23 7.77 -11.03 1.29
C GLY A 23 9.18 -10.63 0.88
N PHE A 24 9.31 -10.15 -0.35
CA PHE A 24 10.54 -9.63 -0.94
C PHE A 24 10.32 -8.19 -1.41
N VAL A 25 11.20 -7.27 -0.99
CA VAL A 25 11.18 -5.88 -1.46
C VAL A 25 12.21 -5.71 -2.56
N ILE A 26 11.75 -5.28 -3.72
CA ILE A 26 12.58 -5.09 -4.91
C ILE A 26 13.14 -3.67 -4.89
N THR A 27 14.47 -3.61 -4.90
CA THR A 27 15.29 -2.39 -4.95
C THR A 27 16.43 -2.60 -5.97
N PRO A 28 17.17 -1.55 -6.38
CA PRO A 28 18.41 -1.70 -7.14
C PRO A 28 19.44 -2.65 -6.53
N ASP A 29 19.45 -2.77 -5.20
CA ASP A 29 20.40 -3.61 -4.48
C ASP A 29 19.95 -5.08 -4.45
N THR A 30 18.65 -5.35 -4.55
CA THR A 30 18.07 -6.68 -4.30
C THR A 30 17.47 -7.35 -5.54
N TYR A 31 17.20 -6.62 -6.63
CA TYR A 31 16.43 -7.19 -7.75
C TYR A 31 17.04 -8.46 -8.36
N LYS A 32 18.38 -8.55 -8.40
CA LYS A 32 19.09 -9.73 -8.92
C LYS A 32 18.88 -11.00 -8.09
N GLU A 33 18.45 -10.87 -6.84
CA GLU A 33 18.17 -11.99 -5.93
C GLU A 33 16.74 -12.54 -6.06
N ILE A 34 15.91 -11.99 -6.96
CA ILE A 34 14.54 -12.44 -7.19
C ILE A 34 14.47 -13.96 -7.48
N PRO A 35 15.29 -14.53 -8.38
CA PRO A 35 15.30 -15.97 -8.63
C PRO A 35 15.76 -16.80 -7.42
N ASP A 36 16.74 -16.32 -6.66
CA ASP A 36 17.26 -17.00 -5.46
C ASP A 36 16.20 -17.06 -4.36
N TYR A 37 15.46 -15.96 -4.18
CA TYR A 37 14.31 -15.91 -3.29
C TYR A 37 13.23 -16.91 -3.72
N ALA A 38 12.86 -16.95 -5.00
CA ALA A 38 11.88 -17.90 -5.52
C ALA A 38 12.30 -19.36 -5.28
N ASN A 39 13.54 -19.71 -5.62
CA ASN A 39 14.09 -21.05 -5.42
C ASN A 39 14.15 -21.45 -3.93
N SER A 40 14.44 -20.50 -3.05
CA SER A 40 14.53 -20.76 -1.60
C SER A 40 13.19 -21.14 -0.97
N PHE A 41 12.06 -20.72 -1.56
CA PHE A 41 10.74 -20.83 -0.93
C PHE A 41 9.74 -21.73 -1.64
N LYS A 42 10.01 -22.19 -2.88
CA LYS A 42 9.07 -22.99 -3.69
C LYS A 42 8.54 -24.26 -3.00
N ASP A 43 9.37 -24.95 -2.20
CA ASP A 43 9.02 -26.25 -1.60
C ASP A 43 8.72 -26.18 -0.09
N ILE A 44 8.57 -24.99 0.50
CA ILE A 44 8.49 -24.82 1.96
C ILE A 44 7.07 -25.00 2.53
N GLY A 45 6.05 -25.07 1.67
CA GLY A 45 4.64 -25.21 2.08
C GLY A 45 4.03 -23.90 2.58
N LEU A 46 4.36 -22.81 1.88
CA LEU A 46 3.78 -21.48 2.07
C LEU A 46 2.47 -21.36 1.29
N ASP A 47 1.67 -20.35 1.64
CA ASP A 47 0.44 -19.99 0.92
C ASP A 47 0.69 -18.92 -0.14
N TYR A 48 1.76 -18.11 0.02
CA TYR A 48 2.19 -17.14 -1.00
C TYR A 48 3.64 -16.66 -0.83
N CYS A 49 4.23 -16.22 -1.93
CA CYS A 49 5.49 -15.51 -2.02
C CYS A 49 5.25 -14.15 -2.69
N GLN A 50 5.35 -13.08 -1.91
CA GLN A 50 4.98 -11.75 -2.35
C GLN A 50 6.19 -10.90 -2.76
N PHE A 51 6.16 -10.35 -3.96
CA PHE A 51 7.12 -9.38 -4.46
C PHE A 51 6.52 -7.96 -4.39
N LYS A 52 7.27 -7.02 -3.82
CA LYS A 52 6.84 -5.63 -3.66
C LYS A 52 7.86 -4.70 -4.29
N PRO A 53 7.46 -3.86 -5.26
CA PRO A 53 8.25 -2.71 -5.65
C PRO A 53 8.52 -1.84 -4.41
N GLU A 54 9.75 -1.36 -4.26
CA GLU A 54 10.02 -0.35 -3.24
C GLU A 54 9.19 0.91 -3.47
N ILE A 55 8.84 1.57 -2.37
CA ILE A 55 8.36 2.95 -2.41
C ILE A 55 9.47 3.79 -1.84
N VAL A 56 10.17 4.51 -2.71
CA VAL A 56 11.27 5.38 -2.32
C VAL A 56 10.71 6.48 -1.42
N ASN A 57 11.21 6.52 -0.18
CA ASN A 57 10.78 7.50 0.81
C ASN A 57 11.47 8.84 0.58
N ARG A 58 10.90 9.93 1.09
CA ARG A 58 11.41 11.29 0.85
C ARG A 58 12.88 11.47 1.26
N GLU A 59 13.31 10.76 2.30
CA GLU A 59 14.66 10.84 2.86
C GLU A 59 15.71 10.10 2.01
N ARG A 60 15.27 9.22 1.09
CA ARG A 60 16.15 8.55 0.14
C ARG A 60 15.85 9.07 -1.25
N GLU A 61 16.87 9.61 -1.92
CA GLU A 61 16.74 10.03 -3.33
C GLU A 61 15.52 10.95 -3.59
N GLU A 62 15.19 11.78 -2.59
CA GLU A 62 14.08 12.74 -2.63
C GLU A 62 12.70 12.11 -2.88
N GLY A 63 12.54 10.79 -2.65
CA GLY A 63 11.30 10.07 -2.90
C GLY A 63 11.02 9.79 -4.38
N ARG A 64 12.03 9.92 -5.25
CA ARG A 64 11.95 9.63 -6.68
C ARG A 64 11.96 8.13 -6.92
N GLN A 65 10.96 7.64 -7.63
CA GLN A 65 10.85 6.23 -7.99
C GLN A 65 11.81 5.85 -9.12
N ARG A 66 12.18 4.57 -9.21
CA ARG A 66 12.98 4.03 -10.31
C ARG A 66 12.27 4.21 -11.66
N SER A 67 13.06 4.38 -12.72
CA SER A 67 12.56 4.56 -14.08
C SER A 67 11.78 3.32 -14.54
N VAL A 68 10.89 3.54 -15.52
CA VAL A 68 10.18 2.44 -16.18
C VAL A 68 11.15 1.45 -16.83
N ASP A 69 12.28 1.92 -17.37
CA ASP A 69 13.29 1.06 -17.97
C ASP A 69 13.92 0.09 -16.97
N PHE A 70 14.19 0.53 -15.74
CA PHE A 70 14.67 -0.36 -14.69
C PHE A 70 13.63 -1.46 -14.40
N TRP A 71 12.36 -1.08 -14.23
CA TRP A 71 11.31 -2.05 -13.95
C TRP A 71 11.09 -3.04 -15.11
N ASN A 72 11.04 -2.55 -16.35
CA ASN A 72 10.73 -3.39 -17.51
C ASN A 72 11.93 -4.23 -17.97
N ASN A 73 13.14 -3.67 -17.97
CA ASN A 73 14.30 -4.35 -18.57
C ASN A 73 15.08 -5.17 -17.55
N GLU A 74 15.13 -4.74 -16.28
CA GLU A 74 15.93 -5.40 -15.25
C GLU A 74 15.09 -6.29 -14.33
N VAL A 75 13.89 -5.82 -13.93
CA VAL A 75 13.07 -6.51 -12.91
C VAL A 75 12.07 -7.49 -13.52
N GLU A 76 11.32 -7.07 -14.54
CA GLU A 76 10.24 -7.88 -15.14
C GLU A 76 10.72 -9.25 -15.65
N PRO A 77 11.89 -9.40 -16.31
CA PRO A 77 12.39 -10.71 -16.72
C PRO A 77 12.60 -11.66 -15.53
N LEU A 78 13.13 -11.15 -14.42
CA LEU A 78 13.38 -11.93 -13.21
C LEU A 78 12.08 -12.28 -12.47
N LEU A 79 11.09 -11.39 -12.50
CA LEU A 79 9.75 -11.69 -11.98
C LEU A 79 9.05 -12.77 -12.80
N ASN A 80 9.21 -12.78 -14.12
CA ASN A 80 8.69 -13.85 -14.97
C ASN A 80 9.36 -15.19 -14.64
N GLU A 81 10.68 -15.22 -14.46
CA GLU A 81 11.38 -16.42 -14.00
C GLU A 81 10.88 -16.89 -12.62
N ALA A 82 10.76 -15.98 -11.65
CA ALA A 82 10.23 -16.31 -10.32
C ALA A 82 8.80 -16.84 -10.37
N LYS A 83 7.97 -16.33 -11.30
CA LYS A 83 6.61 -16.81 -11.51
C LYS A 83 6.60 -18.25 -12.02
N GLU A 84 7.47 -18.61 -12.96
CA GLU A 84 7.61 -20.00 -13.43
C GLU A 84 8.10 -20.93 -12.30
N ILE A 85 9.01 -20.46 -11.45
CA ILE A 85 9.52 -21.25 -10.30
C ILE A 85 8.43 -21.49 -9.23
N LEU A 86 7.64 -20.47 -8.92
CA LEU A 86 6.72 -20.47 -7.78
C LEU A 86 5.30 -20.93 -8.13
N GLY A 87 4.90 -20.86 -9.40
CA GLY A 87 3.55 -21.15 -9.86
C GLY A 87 2.49 -20.37 -9.08
N ASP A 88 1.51 -21.07 -8.50
CA ASP A 88 0.40 -20.48 -7.75
C ASP A 88 0.81 -19.70 -6.50
N LEU A 89 2.03 -19.92 -5.98
CA LEU A 89 2.54 -19.16 -4.84
C LEU A 89 2.89 -17.72 -5.22
N PHE A 90 3.12 -17.43 -6.49
CA PHE A 90 3.62 -16.13 -6.94
C PHE A 90 2.58 -15.03 -6.76
N GLN A 91 2.96 -13.96 -6.05
CA GLN A 91 2.17 -12.73 -5.97
C GLN A 91 3.05 -11.51 -6.17
N VAL A 92 2.58 -10.54 -6.96
CA VAL A 92 3.28 -9.28 -7.18
C VAL A 92 2.36 -8.08 -6.93
N ASN A 93 2.84 -7.12 -6.14
CA ASN A 93 2.16 -5.86 -5.91
C ASN A 93 2.51 -4.83 -7.00
N GLY A 94 2.36 -5.24 -8.27
CA GLY A 94 2.91 -4.53 -9.43
C GLY A 94 2.00 -3.46 -10.04
N TYR A 95 0.73 -3.33 -9.60
CA TYR A 95 -0.23 -2.37 -10.19
C TYR A 95 0.28 -0.92 -10.18
N LYS A 96 1.19 -0.59 -9.27
CA LYS A 96 1.79 0.74 -9.15
C LYS A 96 2.68 1.10 -10.33
N LEU A 97 3.20 0.10 -11.04
CA LEU A 97 4.14 0.31 -12.14
C LEU A 97 3.44 0.78 -13.42
N THR A 98 2.11 0.59 -13.54
CA THR A 98 1.39 1.05 -14.74
C THR A 98 1.40 2.56 -14.88
N ASP A 99 1.37 3.28 -13.76
CA ASP A 99 1.40 4.75 -13.77
C ASP A 99 2.79 5.28 -14.14
N LEU A 100 3.87 4.57 -13.82
CA LEU A 100 5.23 4.91 -14.27
C LEU A 100 5.34 4.88 -15.80
N ALA A 101 4.69 3.89 -16.43
CA ALA A 101 4.72 3.73 -17.88
C ALA A 101 3.77 4.67 -18.62
N LYS A 102 2.56 4.88 -18.08
CA LYS A 102 1.48 5.60 -18.78
C LYS A 102 1.48 7.11 -18.54
N ASP A 103 2.02 7.56 -17.42
CA ASP A 103 2.00 8.95 -17.00
C ASP A 103 3.31 9.29 -16.28
N PRO A 104 4.46 9.28 -16.99
CA PRO A 104 5.78 9.44 -16.36
C PRO A 104 5.97 10.80 -15.67
N GLU A 105 5.18 11.82 -16.03
CA GLU A 105 5.25 13.15 -15.41
C GLU A 105 4.49 13.22 -14.07
N LEU A 106 3.22 12.79 -14.05
CA LEU A 106 2.38 12.89 -12.85
C LEU A 106 2.34 11.60 -12.04
N LEU A 107 2.83 10.50 -12.61
CA LEU A 107 2.83 9.16 -12.05
C LEU A 107 1.44 8.77 -11.54
N GLY A 108 0.41 9.07 -12.35
CA GLY A 108 -0.99 8.79 -12.04
C GLY A 108 -1.61 9.72 -10.99
N ARG A 109 -0.88 10.70 -10.44
CA ARG A 109 -1.37 11.64 -9.41
C ARG A 109 -2.25 12.73 -10.03
N LYS A 110 -3.42 12.34 -10.52
CA LYS A 110 -4.46 13.25 -11.05
C LYS A 110 -5.37 13.81 -9.96
N TYR A 111 -5.35 13.20 -8.77
CA TYR A 111 -6.12 13.65 -7.61
C TYR A 111 -5.49 14.87 -6.95
N LYS A 112 -6.33 15.80 -6.48
CA LYS A 112 -5.89 17.02 -5.79
C LYS A 112 -5.93 16.91 -4.27
N LYS A 113 -6.55 15.85 -3.72
CA LYS A 113 -6.67 15.59 -2.28
C LYS A 113 -6.27 14.16 -1.94
N CYS A 114 -5.54 13.95 -0.84
CA CYS A 114 -5.26 12.60 -0.34
C CYS A 114 -6.43 12.07 0.52
N LEU A 115 -7.49 11.65 -0.13
CA LEU A 115 -8.70 11.12 0.52
C LEU A 115 -8.50 9.71 1.09
N GLY A 116 -7.68 8.87 0.46
CA GLY A 116 -7.40 7.50 0.91
C GLY A 116 -6.71 7.45 2.28
N SER A 117 -5.90 8.46 2.64
CA SER A 117 -5.32 8.55 3.98
C SER A 117 -6.37 8.73 5.08
N GLN A 118 -7.55 9.22 4.73
CA GLN A 118 -8.66 9.41 5.67
C GLN A 118 -9.43 8.12 5.97
N LEU A 119 -9.01 7.00 5.38
CA LEU A 119 -9.53 5.66 5.66
C LEU A 119 -8.51 4.81 6.45
N GLN A 120 -7.22 5.12 6.35
CA GLN A 120 -6.14 4.29 6.86
C GLN A 120 -5.01 5.14 7.48
N PRO A 121 -5.22 5.72 8.67
CA PRO A 121 -4.17 6.43 9.37
C PRO A 121 -3.07 5.48 9.86
N CYS A 122 -1.96 6.05 10.32
CA CYS A 122 -0.86 5.29 10.92
C CYS A 122 -0.71 5.65 12.39
N LEU A 123 -0.85 4.65 13.27
CA LEU A 123 -0.41 4.80 14.67
C LEU A 123 1.09 4.53 14.75
N GLY A 124 1.86 5.55 15.14
CA GLY A 124 3.29 5.44 15.39
C GLY A 124 3.58 4.73 16.71
N ALA A 125 4.76 4.12 16.80
CA ALA A 125 5.24 3.49 18.04
C ALA A 125 5.48 4.50 19.18
N ASP A 126 5.58 5.79 18.85
CA ASP A 126 5.67 6.90 19.80
C ASP A 126 4.30 7.34 20.34
N GLY A 127 3.21 6.69 19.91
CA GLY A 127 1.84 6.99 20.32
C GLY A 127 1.16 8.06 19.47
N HIS A 128 1.84 8.66 18.50
CA HIS A 128 1.22 9.66 17.62
C HIS A 128 0.36 9.00 16.52
N VAL A 129 -0.81 9.58 16.25
CA VAL A 129 -1.63 9.23 15.08
C VAL A 129 -1.20 10.11 13.92
N TYR A 130 -0.64 9.52 12.87
CA TYR A 130 -0.17 10.20 11.66
C TYR A 130 -1.12 9.98 10.49
N VAL A 131 -1.08 10.92 9.53
CA VAL A 131 -1.82 10.80 8.26
C VAL A 131 -1.54 9.50 7.51
N CYS A 132 -0.29 9.03 7.48
CA CYS A 132 0.10 7.79 6.82
C CYS A 132 1.48 7.29 7.28
N PRO A 133 1.86 6.03 6.97
CA PRO A 133 3.14 5.47 7.39
C PRO A 133 4.38 6.21 6.85
N ASN A 134 4.27 6.86 5.69
CA ASN A 134 5.36 7.61 5.06
C ASN A 134 5.60 8.97 5.72
N GLN A 135 4.66 9.47 6.53
CA GLN A 135 4.81 10.72 7.28
C GLN A 135 5.05 10.47 8.79
N ARG A 136 5.23 9.20 9.18
CA ARG A 136 5.53 8.79 10.56
C ARG A 136 6.82 9.48 11.04
N GLY A 137 6.81 9.95 12.28
CA GLY A 137 7.94 10.66 12.91
C GLY A 137 7.94 12.17 12.65
N TYR A 138 7.26 12.64 11.61
CA TYR A 138 7.10 14.07 11.35
C TYR A 138 5.85 14.59 12.07
N LYS A 139 6.03 15.10 13.30
CA LYS A 139 4.93 15.59 14.15
C LYS A 139 4.02 16.63 13.47
N LYS A 140 4.52 17.38 12.48
CA LYS A 140 3.71 18.31 11.66
C LYS A 140 2.60 17.63 10.83
N TYR A 141 2.64 16.31 10.67
CA TYR A 141 1.61 15.51 10.00
C TYR A 141 0.89 14.55 10.97
N SER A 142 1.00 14.79 12.27
CA SER A 142 0.24 14.07 13.30
C SER A 142 -1.09 14.77 13.58
N TYR A 143 -2.14 13.97 13.80
CA TYR A 143 -3.44 14.43 14.26
C TYR A 143 -3.52 14.55 15.79
N GLY A 144 -2.58 13.96 16.53
CA GLY A 144 -2.59 13.94 18.00
C GLY A 144 -1.82 12.76 18.57
N SER A 145 -1.78 12.66 19.90
CA SER A 145 -1.03 11.64 20.64
C SER A 145 -1.92 10.86 21.58
N LEU A 146 -1.74 9.52 21.61
CA LEU A 146 -2.45 8.63 22.54
C LEU A 146 -2.06 8.84 24.01
N HIS A 147 -0.96 9.56 24.28
CA HIS A 147 -0.60 9.96 25.64
C HIS A 147 -1.50 11.09 26.18
N GLU A 148 -2.20 11.80 25.29
CA GLU A 148 -3.00 12.99 25.61
C GLU A 148 -4.50 12.75 25.42
N SER A 149 -4.89 11.89 24.48
CA SER A 149 -6.30 11.66 24.14
C SER A 149 -6.53 10.27 23.56
N SER A 150 -7.77 9.78 23.62
CA SER A 150 -8.10 8.50 22.99
C SER A 150 -8.00 8.59 21.46
N PHE A 151 -7.77 7.46 20.78
CA PHE A 151 -7.80 7.43 19.31
C PHE A 151 -9.10 7.99 18.74
N LYS A 152 -10.24 7.69 19.40
CA LYS A 152 -11.56 8.17 18.99
C LYS A 152 -11.63 9.69 18.99
N ASP A 153 -11.13 10.33 20.05
CA ASP A 153 -11.18 11.80 20.18
C ASP A 153 -10.23 12.48 19.18
N ILE A 154 -9.04 11.92 19.00
CA ILE A 154 -8.07 12.39 17.99
C ILE A 154 -8.68 12.29 16.59
N TRP A 155 -9.31 11.15 16.27
CA TRP A 155 -9.87 10.90 14.95
C TRP A 155 -11.14 11.71 14.67
N ALA A 156 -11.96 11.95 15.70
CA ALA A 156 -13.16 12.77 15.62
C ALA A 156 -12.85 14.28 15.56
N ASN A 157 -11.62 14.70 15.87
CA ASN A 157 -11.20 16.09 15.76
C ASN A 157 -10.98 16.49 14.29
N ILE A 158 -12.08 16.78 13.59
CA ILE A 158 -12.09 17.15 12.18
C ILE A 158 -11.24 18.39 11.93
N LYS A 159 -11.28 19.39 12.81
CA LYS A 159 -10.51 20.65 12.65
C LYS A 159 -9.00 20.40 12.56
N VAL A 160 -8.45 19.55 13.43
CA VAL A 160 -7.02 19.21 13.41
C VAL A 160 -6.69 18.40 12.16
N ARG A 161 -7.52 17.41 11.82
CA ARG A 161 -7.34 16.61 10.60
C ARG A 161 -7.35 17.48 9.34
N GLU A 162 -8.32 18.36 9.21
CA GLU A 162 -8.42 19.33 8.10
C GLU A 162 -7.20 20.23 8.02
N THR A 163 -6.70 20.73 9.16
CA THR A 163 -5.48 21.57 9.19
C THR A 163 -4.28 20.81 8.63
N VAL A 164 -4.08 19.57 9.07
CA VAL A 164 -2.99 18.71 8.58
C VAL A 164 -3.18 18.36 7.09
N MET A 165 -4.43 18.07 6.67
CA MET A 165 -4.71 17.73 5.28
C MET A 165 -4.62 18.93 4.34
N ASN A 166 -5.02 20.13 4.76
CA ASN A 166 -4.83 21.37 4.01
C ASN A 166 -3.35 21.65 3.78
N LYS A 167 -2.50 21.40 4.80
CA LYS A 167 -1.05 21.48 4.62
C LYS A 167 -0.57 20.56 3.49
N ILE A 168 -1.03 19.31 3.45
CA ILE A 168 -0.59 18.34 2.44
C ILE A 168 -1.15 18.65 1.05
N ASN A 169 -2.45 18.95 0.97
CA ASN A 169 -3.18 19.06 -0.29
C ASN A 169 -2.98 20.44 -0.95
N ASP A 170 -3.03 21.53 -0.17
CA ASP A 170 -3.15 22.88 -0.70
C ASP A 170 -1.86 23.69 -0.56
N ILE A 171 -1.17 23.57 0.58
CA ILE A 171 0.07 24.30 0.86
C ILE A 171 1.27 23.61 0.21
N GLU A 172 1.51 22.35 0.59
CA GLU A 172 2.65 21.57 0.12
C GLU A 172 2.36 20.90 -1.24
N LYS A 173 1.09 20.78 -1.64
CA LYS A 173 0.66 20.15 -2.90
C LYS A 173 1.39 18.84 -3.17
N PHE A 174 1.47 17.99 -2.15
CA PHE A 174 2.16 16.69 -2.16
C PHE A 174 3.68 16.72 -2.38
N CYS A 175 4.35 17.87 -2.34
CA CYS A 175 5.81 17.94 -2.58
C CYS A 175 6.64 17.12 -1.58
N ASN A 176 6.09 16.85 -0.39
CA ASN A 176 6.72 16.01 0.64
C ASN A 176 6.18 14.56 0.67
N CYS A 177 5.36 14.18 -0.31
CA CYS A 177 4.79 12.84 -0.40
C CYS A 177 5.60 11.97 -1.36
N THR A 178 5.74 10.68 -1.03
CA THR A 178 6.39 9.71 -1.90
C THR A 178 5.56 9.46 -3.16
N GLN A 179 6.23 9.11 -4.25
CA GLN A 179 5.59 8.64 -5.48
C GLN A 179 4.96 7.25 -5.24
N LEU A 180 3.84 6.95 -5.91
CA LEU A 180 3.15 5.64 -5.83
C LEU A 180 2.86 5.12 -4.41
N CYS A 181 2.60 6.05 -3.49
CA CYS A 181 2.33 5.76 -2.09
C CYS A 181 1.17 4.74 -1.90
N LYS A 182 1.06 4.10 -0.73
CA LYS A 182 -0.01 3.12 -0.46
C LYS A 182 -1.43 3.61 -0.81
N PRO A 183 -1.86 4.84 -0.45
CA PRO A 183 -3.20 5.31 -0.80
C PRO A 183 -3.32 5.80 -2.25
N HIS A 184 -2.32 5.61 -3.13
CA HIS A 184 -2.34 6.18 -4.49
C HIS A 184 -3.57 5.72 -5.29
N GLU A 185 -3.83 4.41 -5.36
CA GLU A 185 -5.01 3.86 -6.06
C GLU A 185 -6.31 4.30 -5.41
N SER A 186 -6.39 4.22 -4.07
CA SER A 186 -7.57 4.67 -3.33
C SER A 186 -7.82 6.16 -3.55
N ASN A 187 -6.79 6.99 -3.65
CA ASN A 187 -6.93 8.41 -3.92
C ASN A 187 -7.49 8.65 -5.33
N LYS A 188 -7.05 7.89 -6.35
CA LYS A 188 -7.60 8.02 -7.71
C LYS A 188 -9.11 7.77 -7.70
N VAL A 189 -9.53 6.63 -7.16
CA VAL A 189 -10.96 6.26 -7.09
C VAL A 189 -11.76 7.23 -6.23
N MET A 190 -11.28 7.55 -5.03
CA MET A 190 -11.98 8.46 -4.12
C MET A 190 -12.06 9.88 -4.69
N TRP A 191 -11.05 10.31 -5.45
CA TRP A 191 -11.07 11.61 -6.09
C TRP A 191 -12.08 11.66 -7.23
N GLU A 192 -12.14 10.63 -8.08
CA GLU A 192 -13.17 10.53 -9.12
C GLU A 192 -14.57 10.60 -8.52
N LEU A 193 -14.82 9.84 -7.44
CA LEU A 193 -16.09 9.92 -6.71
C LEU A 193 -16.32 11.32 -6.15
N TYR A 194 -15.33 11.90 -5.47
CA TYR A 194 -15.44 13.22 -4.85
C TYR A 194 -15.72 14.34 -5.86
N ASP A 195 -15.06 14.31 -7.02
CA ASP A 195 -15.18 15.31 -8.09
C ASP A 195 -16.51 15.15 -8.88
N SER A 196 -17.10 13.96 -8.86
CA SER A 196 -18.39 13.66 -9.49
C SER A 196 -19.57 13.59 -8.50
N LEU A 197 -19.36 13.87 -7.21
CA LEU A 197 -20.37 13.71 -6.14
C LEU A 197 -21.72 14.36 -6.49
N ASP A 198 -21.70 15.58 -7.06
CA ASP A 198 -22.92 16.32 -7.43
C ASP A 198 -23.67 15.70 -8.63
N GLN A 199 -23.02 14.81 -9.38
CA GLN A 199 -23.55 14.11 -10.56
C GLN A 199 -23.89 12.65 -10.26
N LEU A 200 -23.47 12.13 -9.10
CA LEU A 200 -23.67 10.74 -8.71
C LEU A 200 -25.05 10.56 -8.06
N ASN A 201 -25.85 9.66 -8.60
CA ASN A 201 -27.10 9.26 -7.99
C ASN A 201 -26.83 8.32 -6.79
N SER A 202 -27.19 8.75 -5.58
CA SER A 202 -27.00 7.98 -4.35
C SER A 202 -27.66 6.60 -4.40
N ASP A 203 -28.81 6.48 -5.06
CA ASP A 203 -29.53 5.21 -5.16
C ASP A 203 -28.81 4.22 -6.08
N GLU A 204 -28.14 4.72 -7.12
CA GLU A 204 -27.32 3.88 -8.02
C GLU A 204 -26.07 3.38 -7.30
N LEU A 205 -25.42 4.23 -6.49
CA LEU A 205 -24.27 3.83 -5.67
C LEU A 205 -24.65 2.77 -4.63
N LEU A 206 -25.81 2.91 -3.98
CA LEU A 206 -26.32 1.93 -3.03
C LEU A 206 -26.62 0.58 -3.71
N LYS A 207 -27.25 0.60 -4.90
CA LYS A 207 -27.47 -0.62 -5.70
C LYS A 207 -26.15 -1.27 -6.12
N LEU A 208 -25.15 -0.47 -6.54
CA LEU A 208 -23.83 -0.97 -6.90
C LEU A 208 -23.14 -1.63 -5.70
N ARG A 209 -23.15 -0.98 -4.52
CA ARG A 209 -22.65 -1.54 -3.26
C ARG A 209 -23.30 -2.90 -2.98
N ASP A 210 -24.62 -2.98 -3.08
CA ASP A 210 -25.35 -4.22 -2.79
C ASP A 210 -25.00 -5.33 -3.80
N SER A 211 -24.75 -4.98 -5.07
CA SER A 211 -24.30 -5.94 -6.09
C SER A 211 -22.85 -6.42 -5.89
N LEU A 212 -21.99 -5.59 -5.30
CA LEU A 212 -20.58 -5.88 -5.05
C LEU A 212 -20.37 -6.60 -3.72
N SER A 213 -21.23 -6.34 -2.72
CA SER A 213 -21.11 -6.91 -1.39
C SER A 213 -20.91 -8.43 -1.40
N PRO A 214 -21.69 -9.25 -2.15
CA PRO A 214 -21.47 -10.70 -2.22
C PRO A 214 -20.09 -11.12 -2.73
N LYS A 215 -19.42 -10.27 -3.52
CA LYS A 215 -18.10 -10.55 -4.12
C LYS A 215 -16.93 -10.21 -3.19
N ILE A 216 -17.21 -9.52 -2.07
CA ILE A 216 -16.20 -9.15 -1.08
C ILE A 216 -15.92 -10.35 -0.18
N LYS A 217 -14.72 -10.91 -0.30
CA LYS A 217 -14.29 -12.12 0.44
C LYS A 217 -14.13 -11.90 1.94
N HIS A 218 -13.76 -10.67 2.34
CA HIS A 218 -13.48 -10.31 3.74
C HIS A 218 -14.30 -9.09 4.16
N LYS A 219 -15.63 -9.25 4.20
CA LYS A 219 -16.57 -8.17 4.54
C LYS A 219 -16.29 -7.52 5.90
N GLU A 220 -15.79 -8.31 6.85
CA GLU A 220 -15.44 -7.87 8.20
C GLU A 220 -14.29 -6.83 8.25
N PHE A 221 -13.57 -6.62 7.15
CA PHE A 221 -12.41 -5.73 7.05
C PHE A 221 -12.67 -4.46 6.21
N ILE A 222 -13.93 -4.22 5.81
CA ILE A 222 -14.37 -3.05 5.05
C ILE A 222 -15.39 -2.25 5.87
#